data_AF-A0A7X2TE33-F1
#
_entry.id   AF-A0A7X2TE33-F1
#
_cell.length_a   1.000
_cell.length_b   1.000
_cell.length_c   1.000
_cell.angle_alpha   90.00
_cell.angle_beta   90.00
_cell.angle_gamma   90.00
#
_symmetry.space_group_name_H-M   'P 1'
#
loop_
_entity.id
_entity.type
_entity.pdbx_description
1 polymer ?
#
loop_
_entity_poly.entity_id
_entity_poly.type
_entity_poly.pdbx_seq_one_letter_code
_entity_poly.pdbx_strand_id
1 'polypeptide(L)'
;MIKLFSNVASSLESDYLEKHWVKLILKILGLIIITVCMGLLLGKLAFLILDNIEGIVVTIGAIACFFMILFSFLPQRPIEGEPHIGTIEYDPITLESTYKMIRKNLCSVIGDIADIARLRQPASLSQMDCPNHYDVVANAVLYHFLVLKQSNEIDVFSIIGILQNAIEQRLNNNEVEGITQTAFFYNGQVYPSIMVDNVQDLGTYVQIDVAIASEYYCKYRERRIYNNMNQTSIIKPKDKEF
;
A
#
# COMPACT_ATOMS: atom_id res chain seq x y z
N MET A 1 34.87 22.87 27.35
CA MET A 1 35.90 22.84 26.29
C MET A 1 36.23 24.25 25.78
N ILE A 2 35.25 25.01 25.28
CA ILE A 2 35.45 26.36 24.71
C ILE A 2 36.09 27.35 25.70
N LYS A 3 35.65 27.38 26.97
CA LYS A 3 36.24 28.23 28.03
C LYS A 3 37.69 27.89 28.41
N LEU A 4 38.11 26.63 28.23
CA LEU A 4 39.49 26.22 28.53
C LEU A 4 40.42 26.63 27.39
N PHE A 5 39.98 26.47 26.15
CA PHE A 5 40.71 26.94 24.97
C PHE A 5 40.87 28.47 24.97
N SER A 6 39.84 29.22 25.32
CA SER A 6 39.93 30.69 25.40
C SER A 6 40.94 31.15 26.46
N ASN A 7 41.00 30.46 27.61
CA ASN A 7 41.93 30.81 28.70
C ASN A 7 43.38 30.43 28.37
N VAL A 8 43.59 29.34 27.63
CA VAL A 8 44.92 28.94 27.16
C VAL A 8 45.41 29.89 26.05
N ALA A 9 44.52 30.28 25.14
CA ALA A 9 44.83 31.24 24.08
C ALA A 9 45.16 32.63 24.65
N SER A 10 44.36 33.14 25.59
CA SER A 10 44.63 34.44 26.22
C SER A 10 45.91 34.44 27.06
N SER A 11 46.25 33.31 27.68
CA SER A 11 47.51 33.16 28.44
C SER A 11 48.76 33.03 27.55
N LEU A 12 48.61 32.57 26.30
CA LEU A 12 49.69 32.57 25.31
C LEU A 12 49.87 33.96 24.70
N GLU A 13 48.77 34.67 24.45
CA GLU A 13 48.76 36.04 23.93
C GLU A 13 49.36 37.04 24.92
N SER A 14 49.05 36.93 26.22
CA SER A 14 49.65 37.77 27.26
C SER A 14 51.17 37.59 27.35
N ASP A 15 51.66 36.34 27.32
CA ASP A 15 53.08 36.04 27.42
C ASP A 15 53.88 36.48 26.17
N TYR A 16 53.21 36.52 25.01
CA TYR A 16 53.78 37.05 23.75
C TYR A 16 53.91 38.57 23.80
N LEU A 17 52.85 39.26 24.25
CA LEU A 17 52.82 40.73 24.35
C LEU A 17 53.80 41.27 25.41
N GLU A 18 53.96 40.56 26.53
CA GLU A 18 54.89 40.92 27.61
C GLU A 18 56.35 40.50 27.34
N LYS A 19 56.66 39.92 26.16
CA LYS A 19 57.99 39.45 25.73
C LYS A 19 58.63 38.42 26.67
N HIS A 20 57.84 37.62 27.38
CA HIS A 20 58.33 36.52 28.22
C HIS A 20 58.63 35.25 27.41
N TRP A 21 59.58 35.36 26.47
CA TRP A 21 59.90 34.32 25.47
C TRP A 21 60.18 32.92 26.04
N VAL A 22 60.84 32.83 27.20
CA VAL A 22 61.15 31.54 27.84
C VAL A 22 59.88 30.82 28.31
N LYS A 23 58.93 31.55 28.93
CA LYS A 23 57.65 30.97 29.38
C LYS A 23 56.77 30.56 28.20
N LEU A 24 56.80 31.37 27.14
CA LEU A 24 56.05 31.10 25.92
C LEU A 24 56.54 29.83 25.21
N ILE A 25 57.85 29.66 25.03
CA ILE A 25 58.44 28.45 24.43
C ILE A 25 58.08 27.21 25.26
N LEU A 26 58.16 27.29 26.59
CA LEU A 26 57.82 26.18 27.47
C LEU A 26 56.33 25.77 27.37
N LYS A 27 55.42 26.76 27.30
CA LYS A 27 53.98 26.51 27.13
C LYS A 27 53.66 25.87 25.79
N ILE A 28 54.28 26.33 24.71
CA ILE A 28 54.11 25.75 23.37
C ILE A 28 54.62 24.31 23.34
N LEU A 29 55.80 24.05 23.91
CA LEU A 29 56.37 22.71 23.97
C LEU A 29 55.51 21.76 24.80
N GLY A 30 54.99 22.22 25.94
CA GLY A 30 54.02 21.47 26.76
C GLY A 30 52.73 21.15 26.00
N LEU A 31 52.20 22.10 25.23
CA LEU A 31 50.99 21.89 24.43
C LEU A 31 51.21 20.85 23.33
N ILE A 32 52.36 20.89 22.65
CA ILE A 32 52.74 19.89 21.64
C ILE A 32 52.80 18.48 22.27
N ILE A 33 53.44 18.34 23.45
CA ILE A 33 53.52 17.04 24.14
C ILE A 33 52.13 16.53 24.49
N ILE A 34 51.25 17.38 25.03
CA ILE A 34 49.88 16.98 25.39
C ILE A 34 49.10 16.54 24.13
N THR A 35 49.21 17.27 23.03
CA THR A 35 48.55 16.93 21.77
C THR A 35 49.05 15.61 21.21
N VAL A 36 50.36 15.36 21.23
CA VAL A 36 50.95 14.09 20.76
C VAL A 36 50.51 12.92 21.67
N CYS A 37 50.56 13.09 22.99
CA CYS A 37 50.11 12.06 23.93
C CYS A 37 48.62 11.73 23.76
N MET A 38 47.76 12.74 23.60
CA MET A 38 46.34 12.52 23.33
C MET A 38 46.11 11.83 21.98
N GLY A 39 46.88 12.19 20.95
CA GLY A 39 46.83 11.53 19.65
C GLY A 39 47.20 10.05 19.74
N LEU A 40 48.26 9.70 20.48
CA LEU A 40 48.67 8.31 20.69
C LEU A 40 47.63 7.50 21.48
N LEU A 41 47.00 8.10 22.50
CA LEU A 41 45.95 7.45 23.27
C LEU A 41 44.71 7.17 22.41
N LEU A 42 44.26 8.15 21.64
CA LEU A 42 43.12 7.99 20.71
C LEU A 42 43.43 6.96 19.62
N GLY A 43 44.66 6.96 19.09
CA GLY A 43 45.10 5.98 18.11
C GLY A 43 45.07 4.55 18.64
N LYS A 44 45.55 4.32 19.87
CA LYS A 44 45.47 3.01 20.53
C LYS A 44 44.02 2.57 20.76
N LEU A 45 43.14 3.48 21.16
CA LEU A 45 41.72 3.19 21.34
C LEU A 45 41.06 2.77 20.01
N ALA A 46 41.32 3.50 18.94
CA ALA A 46 40.79 3.20 17.61
C ALA A 46 41.28 1.83 17.10
N PHE A 47 42.56 1.51 17.31
CA PHE A 47 43.13 0.21 16.93
C PHE A 47 42.48 -0.95 17.70
N LEU A 48 42.22 -0.76 19.00
CA LEU A 48 41.54 -1.75 19.84
C LEU A 48 40.08 -2.00 19.39
N ILE A 49 39.38 -0.95 18.94
CA ILE A 49 38.02 -1.06 18.39
C ILE A 49 38.04 -1.81 17.05
N LEU A 50 39.01 -1.52 16.17
CA LEU A 50 39.14 -2.21 14.88
C LEU A 50 39.46 -3.70 15.06
N ASP A 51 40.36 -4.03 15.99
CA ASP A 51 40.76 -5.41 16.28
C ASP A 51 39.61 -6.25 16.88
N ASN A 52 38.67 -5.59 17.57
CA ASN A 52 37.53 -6.25 18.21
C ASN A 52 36.20 -6.00 17.47
N ILE A 53 36.23 -5.46 16.25
CA ILE A 53 35.01 -5.06 15.52
C ILE A 53 34.13 -6.27 15.21
N GLU A 54 34.74 -7.41 14.88
CA GLU A 54 34.04 -8.67 14.63
C GLU A 54 33.30 -9.14 15.89
N GLY A 55 33.97 -9.12 17.05
CA GLY A 55 33.35 -9.47 18.33
C GLY A 55 32.19 -8.54 18.71
N ILE A 56 32.32 -7.24 18.45
CA ILE A 56 31.26 -6.25 18.69
C ILE A 56 30.06 -6.50 17.77
N VAL A 57 30.29 -6.74 16.48
CA VAL A 57 29.22 -7.00 15.51
C VAL A 57 28.50 -8.31 15.82
N VAL A 58 29.23 -9.36 16.16
CA VAL A 58 28.65 -10.67 16.52
C VAL A 58 27.82 -10.56 17.80
N THR A 59 28.30 -9.84 18.82
CA THR A 59 27.54 -9.67 20.07
C THR A 59 26.28 -8.82 19.88
N ILE A 60 26.35 -7.71 19.14
CA ILE A 60 25.16 -6.90 18.82
C ILE A 60 24.16 -7.71 17.98
N GLY A 61 24.66 -8.45 16.97
CA GLY A 61 23.84 -9.32 16.14
C GLY A 61 23.14 -10.42 16.95
N ALA A 62 23.86 -11.09 17.86
CA ALA A 62 23.30 -12.11 18.74
C ALA A 62 22.20 -11.54 19.66
N ILE A 63 22.40 -10.35 20.21
CA ILE A 63 21.39 -9.67 21.04
C ILE A 63 20.15 -9.34 20.19
N ALA A 64 20.32 -8.83 18.98
CA ALA A 64 19.21 -8.51 18.08
C ALA A 64 18.42 -9.77 17.67
N CYS A 65 19.11 -10.86 17.34
CA CYS A 65 18.48 -12.15 17.05
C CYS A 65 17.72 -12.70 18.26
N PHE A 66 18.28 -12.59 19.47
CA PHE A 66 17.62 -13.00 20.70
C PHE A 66 16.31 -12.23 20.91
N PHE A 67 16.31 -10.90 20.74
CA PHE A 67 15.09 -10.11 20.84
C PHE A 67 14.09 -10.41 19.74
N MET A 68 14.51 -10.60 18.48
CA MET A 68 13.61 -11.00 17.39
C MET A 68 12.88 -12.31 17.69
N ILE A 69 13.61 -13.31 18.17
CA ILE A 69 13.04 -14.60 18.53
C ILE A 69 12.05 -14.42 19.70
N LEU A 70 12.41 -13.65 20.72
CA LEU A 70 11.54 -13.34 21.85
C LEU A 70 10.24 -12.63 21.41
N PHE A 71 10.33 -11.66 20.49
CA PHE A 71 9.18 -10.97 19.90
C PHE A 71 8.35 -11.86 18.97
N SER A 72 8.93 -12.88 18.34
CA SER A 72 8.19 -13.86 17.51
C SER A 72 7.29 -14.80 18.33
N PHE A 73 7.61 -15.00 19.62
CA PHE A 73 6.80 -15.78 20.54
C PHE A 73 5.72 -14.96 21.26
N LEU A 74 5.73 -13.63 21.11
CA LEU A 74 4.60 -12.82 21.54
C LEU A 74 3.44 -13.00 20.54
N PRO A 75 2.21 -13.27 21.01
CA PRO A 75 1.07 -13.37 20.12
C PRO A 75 0.94 -12.06 19.35
N GLN A 76 0.99 -12.15 18.02
CA GLN A 76 0.65 -11.02 17.16
C GLN A 76 -0.75 -10.58 17.54
N ARG A 77 -0.89 -9.38 18.11
CA ARG A 77 -2.21 -8.79 18.30
C ARG A 77 -2.85 -8.75 16.92
N PRO A 78 -4.08 -9.27 16.75
CA PRO A 78 -4.81 -9.02 15.52
C PRO A 78 -4.81 -7.51 15.33
N ILE A 79 -4.36 -7.06 14.15
CA ILE A 79 -4.48 -5.66 13.74
C ILE A 79 -5.94 -5.31 14.00
N GLU A 80 -6.19 -4.42 14.97
CA GLU A 80 -7.54 -4.02 15.37
C GLU A 80 -8.27 -3.59 14.09
N GLY A 81 -9.22 -4.42 13.67
CA GLY A 81 -10.19 -4.01 12.67
C GLY A 81 -10.91 -2.79 13.23
N GLU A 82 -11.01 -1.74 12.41
CA GLU A 82 -11.84 -0.58 12.69
C GLU A 82 -13.20 -0.98 13.28
N PRO A 83 -13.81 -0.13 14.13
CA PRO A 83 -15.05 -0.44 14.83
C PRO A 83 -16.06 -1.02 13.85
N HIS A 84 -16.62 -2.19 14.21
CA HIS A 84 -17.75 -2.80 13.52
C HIS A 84 -18.87 -1.76 13.45
N ILE A 85 -18.95 -1.04 12.34
CA ILE A 85 -20.16 -0.33 11.93
C ILE A 85 -21.21 -1.43 11.87
N GLY A 86 -22.32 -1.25 12.59
CA GLY A 86 -23.35 -2.27 12.74
C GLY A 86 -23.65 -2.98 11.43
N THR A 87 -23.83 -4.31 11.49
CA THR A 87 -24.14 -5.12 10.32
C THR A 87 -25.41 -4.55 9.67
N ILE A 88 -25.29 -4.07 8.44
CA ILE A 88 -26.45 -3.57 7.70
C ILE A 88 -27.27 -4.79 7.30
N GLU A 89 -28.48 -4.89 7.82
CA GLU A 89 -29.43 -5.88 7.37
C GLU A 89 -30.07 -5.39 6.07
N TYR A 90 -29.81 -6.12 5.00
CA TYR A 90 -30.40 -5.84 3.69
C TYR A 90 -31.67 -6.66 3.52
N ASP A 91 -32.72 -6.01 3.03
CA ASP A 91 -33.92 -6.72 2.58
C ASP A 91 -33.62 -7.49 1.28
N PRO A 92 -33.77 -8.83 1.26
CA PRO A 92 -33.46 -9.65 0.10
C PRO A 92 -34.33 -9.31 -1.13
N ILE A 93 -35.55 -8.80 -0.92
CA ILE A 93 -36.44 -8.41 -2.04
C ILE A 93 -35.85 -7.20 -2.76
N THR A 94 -35.37 -6.22 -2.00
CA THR A 94 -34.71 -5.02 -2.53
C THR A 94 -33.43 -5.40 -3.29
N LEU A 95 -32.60 -6.28 -2.73
CA LEU A 95 -31.38 -6.77 -3.40
C LEU A 95 -31.69 -7.48 -4.72
N GLU A 96 -32.69 -8.35 -4.73
CA GLU A 96 -33.11 -9.07 -5.93
C GLU A 96 -33.72 -8.15 -7.00
N SER A 97 -34.47 -7.12 -6.59
CA SER A 97 -34.98 -6.10 -7.51
C SER A 97 -33.84 -5.28 -8.14
N THR A 98 -32.82 -4.96 -7.35
CA THR A 98 -31.63 -4.23 -7.78
C THR A 98 -30.79 -5.08 -8.74
N TYR A 99 -30.64 -6.36 -8.44
CA TYR A 99 -29.99 -7.33 -9.31
C TYR A 99 -30.64 -7.35 -10.69
N LYS A 100 -31.97 -7.48 -10.76
CA LYS A 100 -32.72 -7.51 -12.03
C LYS A 100 -32.60 -6.20 -12.82
N MET A 101 -32.61 -5.06 -12.13
CA MET A 101 -32.40 -3.75 -12.72
C MET A 101 -30.99 -3.64 -13.34
N ILE A 102 -29.94 -3.99 -12.58
CA ILE A 102 -28.57 -3.96 -13.08
C ILE A 102 -28.43 -4.94 -14.25
N ARG A 103 -28.97 -6.16 -14.15
CA ARG A 103 -28.96 -7.18 -15.21
C ARG A 103 -29.54 -6.65 -16.53
N LYS A 104 -30.69 -5.98 -16.47
CA LYS A 104 -31.36 -5.41 -17.64
C LYS A 104 -30.47 -4.37 -18.33
N ASN A 105 -29.91 -3.44 -17.55
CA ASN A 105 -29.02 -2.40 -18.05
C ASN A 105 -27.72 -3.00 -18.60
N LEU A 106 -27.10 -3.91 -17.84
CA LEU A 106 -25.84 -4.56 -18.20
C LEU A 106 -25.97 -5.40 -19.47
N CYS A 107 -27.10 -6.09 -19.67
CA CYS A 107 -27.39 -6.81 -20.92
C CYS A 107 -27.38 -5.87 -22.13
N SER A 108 -27.93 -4.66 -21.99
CA SER A 108 -27.87 -3.65 -23.05
C SER A 108 -26.44 -3.17 -23.29
N VAL A 109 -25.69 -2.88 -22.23
CA VAL A 109 -24.29 -2.42 -22.34
C VAL A 109 -23.43 -3.48 -23.03
N ILE A 110 -23.56 -4.74 -22.64
CA ILE A 110 -22.84 -5.86 -23.26
C ILE A 110 -23.21 -5.98 -24.73
N GLY A 111 -24.46 -5.72 -25.11
CA GLY A 111 -24.87 -5.69 -26.52
C GLY A 111 -24.05 -4.70 -27.36
N ASP A 112 -23.69 -3.55 -26.81
CA ASP A 112 -22.90 -2.53 -27.52
C ASP A 112 -21.41 -2.88 -27.61
N ILE A 113 -20.86 -3.55 -26.58
CA ILE A 113 -19.42 -3.82 -26.46
C ILE A 113 -19.03 -5.26 -26.79
N ALA A 114 -19.98 -6.13 -27.11
CA ALA A 114 -19.78 -7.58 -27.27
C ALA A 114 -18.58 -7.92 -28.16
N ASP A 115 -18.52 -7.32 -29.35
CA ASP A 115 -17.45 -7.57 -30.32
C ASP A 115 -16.07 -7.08 -29.83
N ILE A 116 -16.03 -5.93 -29.16
CA ILE A 116 -14.78 -5.32 -28.66
C ILE A 116 -14.25 -6.09 -27.45
N ALA A 117 -15.15 -6.49 -26.55
CA ALA A 117 -14.83 -7.24 -25.34
C ALA A 117 -14.68 -8.76 -25.60
N ARG A 118 -14.93 -9.24 -26.83
CA ARG A 118 -14.96 -10.67 -27.21
C ARG A 118 -15.92 -11.49 -26.33
N LEU A 119 -17.04 -10.87 -25.97
CA LEU A 119 -18.13 -11.48 -25.21
C LEU A 119 -19.28 -11.81 -26.15
N ARG A 120 -19.99 -12.90 -25.88
CA ARG A 120 -21.21 -13.22 -26.61
C ARG A 120 -22.37 -12.43 -26.00
N GLN A 121 -23.05 -11.66 -26.84
CA GLN A 121 -24.27 -10.95 -26.46
C GLN A 121 -25.32 -11.95 -25.91
N PRO A 122 -25.85 -11.73 -24.70
CA PRO A 122 -26.92 -12.54 -24.14
C PRO A 122 -28.20 -12.40 -24.99
N ALA A 123 -28.82 -13.53 -25.36
CA ALA A 123 -30.09 -13.56 -26.07
C ALA A 123 -31.30 -13.36 -25.15
N SER A 124 -31.14 -13.67 -23.86
CA SER A 124 -32.13 -13.43 -22.82
C SER A 124 -31.45 -13.02 -21.52
N LEU A 125 -32.14 -12.25 -20.68
CA LEU A 125 -31.61 -11.82 -19.38
C LEU A 125 -31.25 -12.99 -18.47
N SER A 126 -31.98 -14.10 -18.56
CA SER A 126 -31.72 -15.32 -17.77
C SER A 126 -30.38 -16.00 -18.08
N GLN A 127 -29.79 -15.75 -19.25
CA GLN A 127 -28.47 -16.28 -19.57
C GLN A 127 -27.35 -15.60 -18.78
N MET A 128 -27.66 -14.47 -18.14
CA MET A 128 -26.74 -13.75 -17.28
C MET A 128 -26.83 -14.12 -15.80
N ASP A 129 -27.76 -14.99 -15.43
CA ASP A 129 -27.97 -15.34 -14.04
C ASP A 129 -26.82 -16.17 -13.49
N CYS A 130 -26.27 -15.71 -12.37
CA CYS A 130 -25.31 -16.45 -11.57
C CYS A 130 -26.06 -17.31 -10.54
N PRO A 131 -25.61 -18.53 -10.17
CA PRO A 131 -26.25 -19.30 -9.10
C PRO A 131 -26.36 -18.55 -7.77
N ASN A 132 -25.42 -17.64 -7.51
CA ASN A 132 -25.48 -16.67 -6.43
C ASN A 132 -25.55 -15.26 -7.02
N HIS A 133 -26.66 -14.55 -6.86
CA HIS A 133 -26.90 -13.25 -7.50
C HIS A 133 -26.09 -12.12 -6.86
N TYR A 134 -25.81 -12.22 -5.56
CA TYR A 134 -25.06 -11.19 -4.85
C TYR A 134 -24.38 -11.74 -3.60
N ASP A 135 -23.31 -11.06 -3.20
CA ASP A 135 -22.63 -11.25 -1.92
C ASP A 135 -22.53 -9.91 -1.18
N VAL A 136 -22.63 -9.95 0.14
CA VAL A 136 -22.45 -8.78 1.01
C VAL A 136 -21.09 -8.89 1.71
N VAL A 137 -20.14 -8.06 1.30
CA VAL A 137 -18.76 -8.05 1.83
C VAL A 137 -18.49 -6.70 2.45
N ALA A 138 -18.17 -6.67 3.75
CA ALA A 138 -17.91 -5.43 4.49
C ALA A 138 -19.04 -4.37 4.36
N ASN A 139 -20.29 -4.82 4.40
CA ASN A 139 -21.50 -4.00 4.14
C ASN A 139 -21.56 -3.38 2.73
N ALA A 140 -20.79 -3.88 1.76
CA ALA A 140 -20.92 -3.55 0.35
C ALA A 140 -21.58 -4.73 -0.37
N VAL A 141 -22.57 -4.45 -1.22
CA VAL A 141 -23.23 -5.47 -2.02
C VAL A 141 -22.54 -5.57 -3.38
N LEU A 142 -22.09 -6.77 -3.73
CA LEU A 142 -21.52 -7.11 -5.02
C LEU A 142 -22.53 -7.99 -5.75
N TYR A 143 -22.93 -7.62 -6.95
CA TYR A 143 -23.87 -8.37 -7.79
C TYR A 143 -23.12 -9.12 -8.88
N HIS A 144 -23.45 -10.40 -9.07
CA HIS A 144 -22.70 -11.32 -9.93
C HIS A 144 -23.47 -11.68 -11.20
N PHE A 145 -22.85 -11.47 -12.36
CA PHE A 145 -23.44 -11.77 -13.66
C PHE A 145 -22.52 -12.67 -14.47
N LEU A 146 -23.10 -13.64 -15.17
CA LEU A 146 -22.35 -14.53 -16.07
C LEU A 146 -22.51 -14.09 -17.53
N VAL A 147 -21.43 -14.12 -18.29
CA VAL A 147 -21.46 -13.80 -19.72
C VAL A 147 -20.64 -14.82 -20.48
N LEU A 148 -21.17 -15.33 -21.58
CA LEU A 148 -20.47 -16.30 -22.43
C LEU A 148 -19.30 -15.64 -23.16
N LYS A 149 -18.19 -16.34 -23.28
CA LYS A 149 -17.05 -15.88 -24.08
C LYS A 149 -17.27 -16.17 -25.56
N GLN A 150 -16.75 -15.29 -26.41
CA GLN A 150 -16.65 -15.55 -27.86
C GLN A 150 -15.30 -16.21 -28.21
N SER A 151 -14.27 -15.96 -27.39
CA SER A 151 -12.91 -16.47 -27.54
C SER A 151 -12.46 -17.21 -26.28
N ASN A 152 -11.61 -18.23 -26.43
CA ASN A 152 -11.05 -18.96 -25.29
C ASN A 152 -10.10 -18.10 -24.45
N GLU A 153 -9.35 -17.21 -25.12
CA GLU A 153 -8.46 -16.24 -24.48
C GLU A 153 -9.15 -14.88 -24.42
N ILE A 154 -9.29 -14.35 -23.21
CA ILE A 154 -9.81 -13.02 -22.92
C ILE A 154 -8.88 -12.29 -21.97
N ASP A 155 -8.73 -10.98 -22.17
CA ASP A 155 -8.03 -10.13 -21.22
C ASP A 155 -9.06 -9.51 -20.28
N VAL A 156 -9.11 -10.06 -19.07
CA VAL A 156 -10.00 -9.63 -17.98
C VAL A 156 -9.80 -8.15 -17.63
N PHE A 157 -8.56 -7.65 -17.61
CA PHE A 157 -8.29 -6.25 -17.27
C PHE A 157 -8.81 -5.30 -18.34
N SER A 158 -8.64 -5.66 -19.61
CA SER A 158 -9.21 -4.91 -20.73
C SER A 158 -10.74 -4.90 -20.67
N ILE A 159 -11.38 -6.02 -20.35
CA ILE A 159 -12.85 -6.09 -20.21
C ILE A 159 -13.34 -5.17 -19.11
N ILE A 160 -12.67 -5.11 -17.94
CA ILE A 160 -13.03 -4.18 -16.85
C ILE A 160 -13.05 -2.74 -17.37
N GLY A 161 -11.99 -2.31 -18.07
CA GLY A 161 -11.89 -0.96 -18.59
C GLY A 161 -12.96 -0.64 -19.66
N ILE A 162 -13.16 -1.53 -20.63
CA ILE A 162 -14.15 -1.37 -21.70
C ILE A 162 -15.56 -1.28 -21.09
N LEU A 163 -15.89 -2.19 -20.17
CA LEU A 163 -17.20 -2.25 -19.55
C LEU A 163 -17.46 -1.04 -18.65
N GLN A 164 -16.49 -0.64 -17.82
CA GLN A 164 -16.62 0.52 -16.95
C GLN A 164 -16.86 1.80 -17.78
N ASN A 165 -16.12 1.99 -18.87
CA ASN A 165 -16.28 3.14 -19.75
C ASN A 165 -17.68 3.16 -20.41
N ALA A 166 -18.16 2.02 -20.89
CA ALA A 166 -19.48 1.92 -21.50
C ALA A 166 -20.61 2.18 -20.51
N ILE A 167 -20.51 1.66 -19.28
CA ILE A 167 -21.45 1.94 -18.19
C ILE A 167 -21.44 3.43 -17.86
N GLU A 168 -20.27 4.05 -17.72
CA GLU A 168 -20.13 5.46 -17.40
C GLU A 168 -20.75 6.35 -18.50
N GLN A 169 -20.55 6.01 -19.77
CA GLN A 169 -21.16 6.71 -20.89
C GLN A 169 -22.70 6.64 -20.84
N ARG A 170 -23.27 5.46 -20.57
CA ARG A 170 -24.73 5.30 -20.41
C ARG A 170 -25.26 6.06 -19.20
N LEU A 171 -24.53 6.07 -18.08
CA LEU A 171 -24.88 6.85 -16.89
C LEU A 171 -24.90 8.35 -17.23
N ASN A 172 -23.86 8.88 -17.86
CA ASN A 172 -23.76 10.29 -18.23
C ASN A 172 -24.85 10.74 -19.21
N ASN A 173 -25.33 9.83 -20.07
CA ASN A 173 -26.44 10.08 -20.97
C ASN A 173 -27.83 9.91 -20.32
N ASN A 174 -27.91 9.52 -19.05
CA ASN A 174 -29.14 9.16 -18.33
C ASN A 174 -29.93 8.02 -19.01
N GLU A 175 -29.22 7.07 -19.60
CA GLU A 175 -29.80 5.92 -20.32
C GLU A 175 -29.92 4.67 -19.44
N VAL A 176 -29.50 4.76 -18.17
CA VAL A 176 -29.57 3.66 -17.19
C VAL A 176 -30.87 3.75 -16.41
N GLU A 177 -31.79 2.82 -16.66
CA GLU A 177 -33.09 2.79 -16.01
C GLU A 177 -32.96 2.40 -14.53
N GLY A 178 -33.67 3.12 -13.65
CA GLY A 178 -33.70 2.88 -12.21
C GLY A 178 -32.55 3.53 -11.42
N ILE A 179 -31.60 4.18 -12.10
CA ILE A 179 -30.53 4.95 -11.48
C ILE A 179 -30.79 6.45 -11.72
N THR A 180 -30.98 7.20 -10.63
CA THR A 180 -31.27 8.64 -10.70
C THR A 180 -30.05 9.54 -10.50
N GLN A 181 -28.99 8.99 -9.90
CA GLN A 181 -27.72 9.69 -9.68
C GLN A 181 -26.67 8.99 -10.53
N THR A 182 -25.95 9.74 -11.38
CA THR A 182 -24.96 9.17 -12.30
C THR A 182 -23.59 8.95 -11.65
N ALA A 183 -23.32 9.68 -10.56
CA ALA A 183 -22.08 9.59 -9.80
C ALA A 183 -22.32 9.70 -8.28
N PHE A 184 -21.37 9.15 -7.54
CA PHE A 184 -21.27 9.17 -6.08
C PHE A 184 -19.97 9.86 -5.65
N PHE A 185 -20.06 10.77 -4.68
CA PHE A 185 -18.90 11.49 -4.14
C PHE A 185 -18.39 10.82 -2.88
N TYR A 186 -17.10 10.48 -2.85
CA TYR A 186 -16.47 9.85 -1.69
C TYR A 186 -15.02 10.32 -1.56
N ASN A 187 -14.61 10.76 -0.35
CA ASN A 187 -13.25 11.23 -0.06
C ASN A 187 -12.68 12.24 -1.07
N GLY A 188 -13.51 13.16 -1.57
CA GLY A 188 -13.09 14.18 -2.55
C GLY A 188 -12.88 13.65 -3.98
N GLN A 189 -13.23 12.39 -4.24
CA GLN A 189 -13.24 11.77 -5.56
C GLN A 189 -14.66 11.49 -6.03
N VAL A 190 -14.83 11.47 -7.35
CA VAL A 190 -16.11 11.17 -8.02
C VAL A 190 -16.03 9.77 -8.58
N TYR A 191 -17.01 8.94 -8.23
CA TYR A 191 -17.14 7.57 -8.72
C TYR A 191 -18.42 7.46 -9.55
N PRO A 192 -18.43 6.79 -10.71
CA PRO A 192 -19.67 6.40 -11.37
C PRO A 192 -20.59 5.63 -10.42
N SER A 193 -21.91 5.85 -10.50
CA SER A 193 -22.86 5.21 -9.58
C SER A 193 -22.96 3.70 -9.73
N ILE A 194 -22.56 3.16 -10.90
CA ILE A 194 -22.37 1.74 -11.12
C ILE A 194 -20.90 1.50 -11.41
N MET A 195 -20.30 0.59 -10.65
CA MET A 195 -18.89 0.26 -10.70
C MET A 195 -18.69 -1.21 -11.02
N VAL A 196 -17.81 -1.51 -11.97
CA VAL A 196 -17.30 -2.87 -12.20
C VAL A 196 -16.22 -3.13 -11.15
N ASP A 197 -16.50 -4.00 -10.17
CA ASP A 197 -15.54 -4.31 -9.09
C ASP A 197 -14.48 -5.29 -9.58
N ASN A 198 -14.92 -6.34 -10.27
CA ASN A 198 -14.07 -7.42 -10.73
C ASN A 198 -14.66 -8.12 -11.96
N VAL A 199 -13.78 -8.73 -12.73
CA VAL A 199 -14.14 -9.63 -13.81
C VAL A 199 -13.29 -10.88 -13.61
N GLN A 200 -13.88 -12.07 -13.77
CA GLN A 200 -13.19 -13.34 -13.57
C GLN A 200 -13.46 -14.29 -14.72
N ASP A 201 -12.41 -14.88 -15.29
CA ASP A 201 -12.55 -15.94 -16.29
C ASP A 201 -12.81 -17.29 -15.59
N LEU A 202 -13.97 -17.89 -15.88
CA LEU A 202 -14.42 -19.19 -15.37
C LEU A 202 -14.36 -20.29 -16.45
N GLY A 203 -13.54 -20.11 -17.48
CA GLY A 203 -13.37 -21.09 -18.55
C GLY A 203 -14.29 -20.82 -19.74
N THR A 204 -15.56 -21.20 -19.71
CA THR A 204 -16.51 -20.90 -20.82
C THR A 204 -17.24 -19.57 -20.62
N TYR A 205 -17.29 -19.12 -19.36
CA TYR A 205 -18.00 -17.92 -18.93
C TYR A 205 -17.02 -16.93 -18.32
N VAL A 206 -17.44 -15.68 -18.32
CA VAL A 206 -16.86 -14.60 -17.54
C VAL A 206 -17.86 -14.23 -16.47
N GLN A 207 -17.42 -14.18 -15.23
CA GLN A 207 -18.18 -13.55 -14.16
C GLN A 207 -17.84 -12.06 -14.12
N ILE A 208 -18.86 -11.21 -14.09
CA ILE A 208 -18.74 -9.76 -13.96
C ILE A 208 -19.39 -9.38 -12.64
N ASP A 209 -18.59 -8.81 -11.75
CA ASP A 209 -19.02 -8.35 -10.44
C ASP A 209 -19.24 -6.85 -10.49
N VAL A 210 -20.46 -6.42 -10.17
CA VAL A 210 -20.89 -5.02 -10.26
C VAL A 210 -21.39 -4.55 -8.90
N ALA A 211 -21.06 -3.33 -8.51
CA ALA A 211 -21.54 -2.71 -7.29
C ALA A 211 -22.20 -1.37 -7.58
N ILE A 212 -23.15 -0.98 -6.74
CA ILE A 212 -23.63 0.40 -6.67
C ILE A 212 -22.66 1.18 -5.78
N ALA A 213 -22.16 2.31 -6.30
CA ALA A 213 -21.27 3.17 -5.54
C ALA A 213 -21.96 3.69 -4.29
N SER A 214 -21.33 3.43 -3.15
CA SER A 214 -21.80 3.79 -1.82
C SER A 214 -20.59 3.97 -0.92
N GLU A 215 -20.78 4.57 0.26
CA GLU A 215 -19.69 4.77 1.22
C GLU A 215 -19.02 3.44 1.59
N TYR A 216 -19.82 2.39 1.82
CA TYR A 216 -19.34 1.06 2.15
C TYR A 216 -18.56 0.41 1.00
N TYR A 217 -19.06 0.52 -0.23
CA TYR A 217 -18.37 -0.02 -1.40
C TYR A 217 -17.04 0.70 -1.66
N CYS A 218 -17.02 2.03 -1.63
CA CYS A 218 -15.79 2.80 -1.85
C CYS A 218 -14.74 2.48 -0.78
N LYS A 219 -15.14 2.37 0.49
CA LYS A 219 -14.26 1.97 1.59
C LYS A 219 -13.74 0.54 1.43
N TYR A 220 -14.60 -0.40 1.03
CA TYR A 220 -14.21 -1.78 0.72
C TYR A 220 -13.17 -1.83 -0.41
N ARG A 221 -13.42 -1.09 -1.50
CA ARG A 221 -12.53 -1.03 -2.67
C ARG A 221 -11.17 -0.44 -2.32
N GLU A 222 -11.12 0.66 -1.58
CA GLU A 222 -9.86 1.27 -1.12
C GLU A 222 -9.04 0.25 -0.33
N ARG A 223 -9.65 -0.41 0.67
CA ARG A 223 -8.97 -1.45 1.47
C ARG A 223 -8.44 -2.60 0.62
N ARG A 224 -9.22 -3.08 -0.36
CA ARG A 224 -8.80 -4.15 -1.29
C ARG A 224 -7.57 -3.72 -2.09
N ILE A 225 -7.56 -2.49 -2.60
CA ILE A 225 -6.42 -1.93 -3.35
C ILE A 225 -5.18 -1.82 -2.46
N TYR A 226 -5.32 -1.26 -1.25
CA TYR A 226 -4.21 -1.16 -0.29
C TYR A 226 -3.64 -2.52 0.09
N ASN A 227 -4.51 -3.51 0.34
CA ASN A 227 -4.07 -4.87 0.67
C ASN A 227 -3.30 -5.53 -0.48
N ASN A 228 -3.77 -5.36 -1.71
CA ASN A 228 -3.08 -5.89 -2.89
C ASN A 228 -1.71 -5.22 -3.12
N MET A 229 -1.58 -3.92 -2.84
CA MET A 229 -0.29 -3.20 -2.91
C MET A 229 0.70 -3.64 -1.83
N ASN A 230 0.22 -3.95 -0.63
CA ASN A 230 1.07 -4.42 0.47
C ASN A 230 1.54 -5.87 0.28
N GLN A 231 0.80 -6.70 -0.47
CA GLN A 231 1.21 -8.07 -0.77
C GLN A 231 2.31 -8.16 -1.83
N THR A 232 2.36 -7.24 -2.80
CA THR A 232 3.38 -7.23 -3.86
C THR A 232 4.76 -6.78 -3.39
N SER A 233 4.88 -6.17 -2.21
CA SER A 233 6.16 -5.74 -1.62
C SER A 233 6.91 -6.86 -0.87
N ILE A 234 6.37 -8.09 -0.85
CA ILE A 234 7.03 -9.30 -0.31
C ILE A 234 7.54 -10.21 -1.46
N ILE A 235 7.98 -9.62 -2.58
CA ILE A 235 8.80 -10.36 -3.56
C ILE A 235 10.25 -10.21 -3.12
N LYS A 236 10.74 -11.17 -2.31
CA LYS A 236 12.18 -11.33 -2.07
C LYS A 236 12.85 -11.52 -3.44
N PRO A 237 13.88 -10.73 -3.82
CA PRO A 237 14.69 -11.07 -4.97
C PRO A 237 15.31 -12.44 -4.69
N LYS A 238 14.92 -13.45 -5.48
CA LYS A 238 15.67 -14.70 -5.56
C LYS A 238 16.95 -14.35 -6.32
N ASP A 239 18.04 -14.17 -5.59
CA ASP A 239 19.37 -14.26 -6.18
C ASP A 239 19.44 -15.60 -6.90
N LYS A 240 19.57 -15.53 -8.22
CA LYS A 240 19.94 -16.70 -9.02
C LYS A 240 21.39 -16.98 -8.68
N GLU A 241 21.63 -18.08 -7.98
CA GLU A 241 22.96 -18.67 -7.87
C GLU A 241 23.52 -18.87 -9.28
N PHE A 242 24.68 -18.26 -9.53
CA PHE A 242 25.54 -18.47 -10.70
C PHE A 242 26.73 -19.33 -10.28
#